data_AF-A0A353CCZ5-F1
#
_entry.id   AF-A0A353CCZ5-F1
#
_cell.length_a   1.000
_cell.length_b   1.000
_cell.length_c   1.000
_cell.angle_alpha   90.00
_cell.angle_beta   90.00
_cell.angle_gamma   90.00
#
_symmetry.space_group_name_H-M   'P 1'
#
loop_
_entity.id
_entity.type
_entity.pdbx_description
1 polymer ?
#
loop_
_entity_poly.entity_id
_entity_poly.type
_entity_poly.pdbx_seq_one_letter_code
_entity_poly.pdbx_strand_id
1 'polypeptide(L)'
;MESNYAEENVSTKQPPSREKARVQGEDGDQERTRRSETPPREGPQAFDGSSLLSFGLPKEARLAKRAEFLRVYEQGSRIEGRYMTVFILPSNRMLQRVGVTATKKAIGKAHDRNRAKRLLRESFRLSRAELDTVETKFDWVINARRSILLVKLEKPLAEFRSIVNRVAGGERSFQLDRRRHVKHLENTDK
;
A
#
# COMPACT_ATOMS: atom_id res chain seq x y z
N MET A 1 -31.33 24.61 -55.18
CA MET A 1 -32.25 23.79 -54.34
C MET A 1 -31.37 23.13 -53.29
N GLU A 2 -30.85 23.83 -52.27
CA GLU A 2 -31.48 24.58 -51.18
C GLU A 2 -32.47 23.77 -50.32
N SER A 3 -32.03 23.49 -49.08
CA SER A 3 -32.73 23.18 -47.80
C SER A 3 -31.81 22.23 -47.00
N ASN A 4 -31.00 22.60 -46.01
CA ASN A 4 -31.02 23.57 -44.90
C ASN A 4 -31.79 23.07 -43.64
N TYR A 5 -31.05 22.99 -42.51
CA TYR A 5 -31.45 22.89 -41.10
C TYR A 5 -31.98 21.54 -40.57
N ALA A 6 -31.76 21.09 -39.32
CA ALA A 6 -30.90 21.50 -38.21
C ALA A 6 -30.92 20.37 -37.15
N GLU A 7 -29.86 20.31 -36.35
CA GLU A 7 -29.67 19.43 -35.20
C GLU A 7 -30.64 19.74 -34.06
N GLU A 8 -31.45 18.78 -33.60
CA GLU A 8 -32.23 18.91 -32.37
C GLU A 8 -31.41 18.45 -31.15
N ASN A 9 -30.89 19.45 -30.44
CA ASN A 9 -30.34 19.32 -29.10
C ASN A 9 -31.48 19.16 -28.09
N VAL A 10 -31.67 17.97 -27.54
CA VAL A 10 -32.59 17.75 -26.42
C VAL A 10 -31.94 18.26 -25.12
N SER A 11 -32.23 19.53 -24.80
CA SER A 11 -31.81 20.21 -23.58
C SER A 11 -32.61 19.71 -22.38
N THR A 12 -31.99 18.85 -21.57
CA THR A 12 -32.52 18.42 -20.28
C THR A 12 -32.45 19.57 -19.26
N LYS A 13 -33.60 20.16 -18.91
CA LYS A 13 -33.70 21.15 -17.84
C LYS A 13 -33.53 20.47 -16.47
N GLN A 14 -32.55 20.92 -15.69
CA GLN A 14 -32.42 20.57 -14.27
C GLN A 14 -33.55 21.23 -13.47
N PRO A 15 -34.17 20.53 -12.49
CA PRO A 15 -35.07 21.18 -11.54
C PRO A 15 -34.27 22.08 -10.59
N PRO A 16 -34.83 23.23 -10.15
CA PRO A 16 -34.14 24.20 -9.32
C PRO A 16 -33.82 23.67 -7.92
N SER A 17 -32.73 24.20 -7.38
CA SER A 17 -32.23 24.04 -6.01
C SER A 17 -33.29 24.43 -4.97
N ARG A 18 -33.62 23.51 -4.06
CA ARG A 18 -34.34 23.86 -2.82
C ARG A 18 -33.32 24.36 -1.79
N GLU A 19 -33.32 25.68 -1.55
CA GLU A 19 -32.72 26.25 -0.35
C GLU A 19 -33.60 25.98 0.88
N LYS A 20 -32.94 25.47 1.93
CA LYS A 20 -33.19 25.73 3.37
C LYS A 20 -34.62 25.53 3.90
N ALA A 21 -34.92 24.30 4.28
CA ALA A 21 -35.84 24.04 5.40
C ALA A 21 -35.02 23.78 6.67
N ARG A 22 -34.57 24.84 7.34
CA ARG A 22 -34.16 24.76 8.75
C ARG A 22 -35.43 24.89 9.57
N VAL A 23 -35.93 23.77 10.10
CA VAL A 23 -36.92 23.79 11.17
C VAL A 23 -36.13 23.81 12.48
N GLN A 24 -36.23 24.92 13.20
CA GLN A 24 -35.90 24.94 14.63
C GLN A 24 -37.07 24.28 15.34
N GLY A 25 -36.80 23.18 16.05
CA GLY A 25 -37.72 22.56 16.99
C GLY A 25 -37.02 22.50 18.34
N GLU A 26 -37.38 23.41 19.22
CA GLU A 26 -37.25 23.22 20.67
C GLU A 26 -38.41 22.32 21.08
N ASP A 27 -38.11 21.21 21.78
CA ASP A 27 -38.81 20.75 22.99
C ASP A 27 -38.59 19.25 23.25
N GLY A 28 -37.84 19.03 24.33
CA GLY A 28 -38.02 18.00 25.36
C GLY A 28 -38.41 16.59 24.97
N ASP A 29 -37.43 15.67 25.01
CA ASP A 29 -37.70 14.27 25.33
C ASP A 29 -36.80 13.78 26.48
N GLN A 30 -37.49 13.14 27.41
CA GLN A 30 -37.13 12.89 28.80
C GLN A 30 -35.94 11.94 28.96
N GLU A 31 -35.25 12.11 30.10
CA GLU A 31 -34.14 11.27 30.55
C GLU A 31 -34.37 9.78 30.32
N ARG A 32 -33.48 9.18 29.54
CA ARG A 32 -33.39 7.73 29.42
C ARG A 32 -33.02 7.15 30.78
N THR A 33 -33.94 6.40 31.38
CA THR A 33 -33.73 5.71 32.66
C THR A 33 -32.50 4.80 32.60
N ARG A 34 -31.60 4.97 33.58
CA ARG A 34 -30.37 4.19 33.73
C ARG A 34 -30.74 2.73 33.98
N ARG A 35 -30.32 1.83 33.07
CA ARG A 35 -30.30 0.38 33.33
C ARG A 35 -29.33 0.09 34.48
N SER A 36 -29.70 -0.85 35.33
CA SER A 36 -28.85 -1.45 36.35
C SER A 36 -27.57 -2.02 35.72
N GLU A 37 -26.42 -1.59 36.25
CA GLU A 37 -25.11 -2.08 35.84
C GLU A 37 -24.96 -3.56 36.23
N THR A 38 -24.52 -4.38 35.28
CA THR A 38 -24.09 -5.76 35.54
C THR A 38 -22.65 -5.70 36.10
N PRO A 39 -22.30 -6.46 37.16
CA PRO A 39 -20.96 -6.39 37.72
C PRO A 39 -19.90 -6.84 36.68
N PRO A 40 -18.69 -6.26 36.71
CA PRO A 40 -17.63 -6.63 35.77
C PRO A 40 -17.27 -8.11 35.96
N ARG A 41 -17.37 -8.90 34.89
CA ARG A 41 -16.80 -10.25 34.87
C ARG A 41 -15.29 -10.12 34.80
N GLU A 42 -14.59 -10.66 35.80
CA GLU A 42 -13.15 -10.89 35.74
C GLU A 42 -12.86 -11.74 34.50
N GLY A 43 -12.10 -11.16 33.56
CA GLY A 43 -11.73 -11.84 32.32
C GLY A 43 -10.83 -13.04 32.61
N PRO A 44 -10.89 -14.10 31.79
CA PRO A 44 -9.93 -15.18 31.89
C PRO A 44 -8.50 -14.62 31.74
N GLN A 45 -7.58 -15.08 32.59
CA GLN A 45 -6.16 -14.74 32.54
C GLN A 45 -5.66 -14.85 31.09
N ALA A 46 -5.02 -13.78 30.61
CA ALA A 46 -4.51 -13.68 29.25
C ALA A 46 -3.46 -14.77 29.02
N PHE A 47 -3.88 -15.89 28.43
CA PHE A 47 -2.95 -16.73 27.69
C PHE A 47 -2.36 -15.84 26.60
N ASP A 48 -1.02 -15.75 26.55
CA ASP A 48 -0.29 -14.90 25.61
C ASP A 48 -0.38 -15.46 24.18
N GLY A 49 -1.58 -15.38 23.61
CA GLY A 49 -1.86 -15.68 22.20
C GLY A 49 -1.33 -14.61 21.25
N SER A 50 -0.63 -13.58 21.75
CA SER A 50 -0.06 -12.51 20.93
C SER A 50 0.96 -13.06 19.92
N SER A 51 1.71 -14.09 20.31
CA SER A 51 2.68 -14.79 19.46
C SER A 51 2.00 -15.58 18.31
N LEU A 52 0.84 -16.18 18.57
CA LEU A 52 0.09 -16.97 17.57
C LEU A 52 -0.74 -16.10 16.61
N LEU A 53 -1.03 -14.84 16.97
CA LEU A 53 -1.82 -13.91 16.15
C LEU A 53 -0.95 -12.89 15.39
N SER A 54 0.35 -12.86 15.62
CA SER A 54 1.30 -11.94 14.97
C SER A 54 1.82 -12.46 13.62
N PHE A 55 0.93 -12.90 12.74
CA PHE A 55 1.27 -13.14 11.33
C PHE A 55 1.45 -11.84 10.53
N GLY A 56 1.34 -10.68 11.18
CA GLY A 56 1.55 -9.36 10.58
C GLY A 56 3.02 -8.93 10.65
N LEU A 57 3.44 -8.09 9.70
CA LEU A 57 4.74 -7.42 9.82
C LEU A 57 4.74 -6.49 11.04
N PRO A 58 5.75 -6.55 11.94
CA PRO A 58 5.82 -5.66 13.09
C PRO A 58 5.86 -4.21 12.63
N LYS A 59 5.37 -3.27 13.45
CA LYS A 59 5.22 -1.86 13.07
C LYS A 59 6.57 -1.24 12.71
N GLU A 60 7.62 -1.68 13.38
CA GLU A 60 9.02 -1.26 13.23
C GLU A 60 9.61 -1.69 11.89
N ALA A 61 9.13 -2.81 11.33
CA ALA A 61 9.52 -3.31 10.02
C ALA A 61 8.69 -2.70 8.86
N ARG A 62 7.79 -1.74 9.14
CA ARG A 62 7.00 -1.07 8.10
C ARG A 62 7.57 0.29 7.77
N LEU A 63 7.73 0.55 6.48
CA LEU A 63 8.02 1.88 5.93
C LEU A 63 6.67 2.54 5.58
N ALA A 64 6.31 3.58 6.32
CA ALA A 64 4.96 4.15 6.29
C ALA A 64 4.92 5.64 5.90
N LYS A 65 5.98 6.41 6.19
CA LYS A 65 5.95 7.85 5.96
C LYS A 65 6.24 8.17 4.50
N ARG A 66 5.48 9.09 3.91
CA ARG A 66 5.69 9.55 2.51
C ARG A 66 7.13 9.97 2.25
N ALA A 67 7.75 10.73 3.16
CA ALA A 67 9.13 11.18 3.03
C ALA A 67 10.13 10.01 2.94
N GLU A 68 9.87 8.89 3.63
CA GLU A 68 10.70 7.69 3.53
C GLU A 68 10.57 7.03 2.16
N PHE A 69 9.35 6.95 1.61
CA PHE A 69 9.13 6.43 0.25
C PHE A 69 9.87 7.27 -0.79
N LEU A 70 9.73 8.60 -0.72
CA LEU A 70 10.38 9.52 -1.66
C LEU A 70 11.91 9.36 -1.61
N ARG A 71 12.48 9.32 -0.40
CA ARG A 71 13.92 9.11 -0.22
C ARG A 71 14.39 7.81 -0.88
N VAL A 72 13.65 6.71 -0.72
CA VAL A 72 14.00 5.42 -1.35
C VAL A 72 13.89 5.49 -2.87
N TYR A 73 12.92 6.21 -3.43
CA TYR A 73 12.82 6.38 -4.88
C TYR A 73 13.97 7.25 -5.45
N GLU A 74 14.34 8.33 -4.76
CA GLU A 74 15.36 9.27 -5.22
C GLU A 74 16.78 8.73 -5.10
N GLN A 75 17.09 8.06 -3.99
CA GLN A 75 18.46 7.66 -3.63
C GLN A 75 18.68 6.15 -3.75
N GLY A 76 17.61 5.36 -3.79
CA GLY A 76 17.66 3.91 -3.79
C GLY A 76 17.99 3.32 -5.16
N SER A 77 18.41 2.06 -5.14
CA SER A 77 18.66 1.27 -6.33
C SER A 77 17.42 0.54 -6.77
N ARG A 78 17.17 0.51 -8.09
CA ARG A 78 16.01 -0.15 -8.69
C ARG A 78 16.38 -1.56 -9.17
N ILE A 79 15.53 -2.53 -8.86
CA ILE A 79 15.60 -3.90 -9.34
C ILE A 79 14.24 -4.24 -9.96
N GLU A 80 14.25 -4.59 -11.23
CA GLU A 80 13.05 -5.01 -11.95
C GLU A 80 12.88 -6.52 -11.89
N GLY A 81 11.74 -6.97 -11.38
CA GLY A 81 11.27 -8.35 -11.46
C GLY A 81 10.05 -8.47 -12.37
N ARG A 82 9.60 -9.70 -12.62
CA ARG A 82 8.40 -10.00 -13.40
C ARG A 82 7.13 -9.60 -12.67
N TYR A 83 7.03 -9.82 -11.36
CA TYR A 83 5.83 -9.57 -10.54
C TYR A 83 5.94 -8.31 -9.69
N MET A 84 7.15 -7.84 -9.43
CA MET A 84 7.41 -6.65 -8.64
C MET A 84 8.56 -5.81 -9.18
N THR A 85 8.57 -4.52 -8.83
CA THR A 85 9.74 -3.66 -8.94
C THR A 85 10.15 -3.29 -7.54
N VAL A 86 11.42 -3.52 -7.20
CA VAL A 86 11.96 -3.29 -5.86
C VAL A 86 12.90 -2.11 -5.90
N PHE A 87 12.74 -1.20 -4.94
CA PHE A 87 13.71 -0.17 -4.64
C PHE A 87 14.32 -0.45 -3.28
N ILE A 88 15.63 -0.34 -3.18
CA ILE A 88 16.35 -0.55 -1.93
C ILE A 88 17.28 0.62 -1.63
N LEU A 89 17.29 1.05 -0.38
CA LEU A 89 18.21 2.06 0.12
C LEU A 89 18.85 1.54 1.41
N PRO A 90 20.19 1.50 1.53
CA PRO A 90 20.84 1.17 2.80
C PRO A 90 20.33 2.06 3.94
N SER A 91 20.10 1.45 5.09
CA SER A 91 19.52 2.09 6.26
C SER A 91 20.32 1.74 7.50
N ASN A 92 20.64 2.72 8.33
CA ASN A 92 21.36 2.52 9.60
C ASN A 92 20.44 2.00 10.71
N ARG A 93 19.43 1.21 10.35
CA ARG A 93 18.42 0.66 11.26
C ARG A 93 18.78 -0.78 11.63
N MET A 94 18.25 -1.26 12.73
CA MET A 94 18.48 -2.63 13.21
C MET A 94 17.69 -3.69 12.43
N LEU A 95 16.63 -3.29 11.72
CA LEU A 95 15.69 -4.19 11.06
C LEU A 95 15.52 -3.82 9.58
N GLN A 96 15.26 -4.84 8.75
CA GLN A 96 14.78 -4.65 7.39
C GLN A 96 13.38 -4.04 7.44
N ARG A 97 13.16 -2.94 6.70
CA ARG A 97 11.84 -2.28 6.63
C ARG A 97 11.26 -2.39 5.23
N VAL A 98 9.94 -2.56 5.14
CA VAL A 98 9.24 -2.67 3.86
C VAL A 98 8.06 -1.72 3.72
N GLY A 99 8.01 -1.04 2.58
CA GLY A 99 6.86 -0.34 2.06
C GLY A 99 6.34 -1.08 0.83
N VAL A 100 5.01 -1.28 0.72
CA VAL A 100 4.41 -1.96 -0.43
C VAL A 100 3.43 -1.02 -1.12
N THR A 101 3.62 -0.80 -2.41
CA THR A 101 2.74 0.04 -3.22
C THR A 101 2.08 -0.76 -4.35
N ALA A 102 0.86 -0.37 -4.69
CA ALA A 102 0.12 -0.87 -5.84
C ALA A 102 -0.69 0.30 -6.40
N THR A 103 -0.30 0.84 -7.54
CA THR A 103 -0.93 2.04 -8.10
C THR A 103 -2.21 1.69 -8.86
N LYS A 104 -3.13 2.66 -8.97
CA LYS A 104 -4.34 2.52 -9.79
C LYS A 104 -3.98 2.25 -11.26
N LYS A 105 -2.94 2.91 -11.78
CA LYS A 105 -2.45 2.75 -13.16
C LYS A 105 -1.97 1.33 -13.46
N ALA A 106 -1.16 0.74 -12.58
CA ALA A 106 -0.60 -0.59 -12.83
C ALA A 106 -1.63 -1.71 -12.64
N ILE A 107 -2.47 -1.62 -11.61
CA ILE A 107 -3.31 -2.73 -11.14
C ILE A 107 -4.80 -2.53 -11.43
N GLY A 108 -5.31 -1.30 -11.34
CA GLY A 108 -6.74 -1.01 -11.52
C GLY A 108 -7.54 -1.14 -10.22
N LYS A 109 -8.39 -2.18 -10.12
CA LYS A 109 -9.45 -2.31 -9.11
C LYS A 109 -8.90 -2.42 -7.69
N ALA A 110 -9.69 -1.97 -6.71
CA ALA A 110 -9.25 -1.91 -5.31
C ALA A 110 -8.97 -3.31 -4.71
N HIS A 111 -9.80 -4.31 -5.01
CA HIS A 111 -9.59 -5.68 -4.53
C HIS A 111 -8.30 -6.29 -5.11
N ASP A 112 -8.01 -6.05 -6.39
CA ASP A 112 -6.78 -6.48 -7.04
C ASP A 112 -5.54 -5.84 -6.41
N ARG A 113 -5.59 -4.52 -6.15
CA ARG A 113 -4.50 -3.82 -5.41
C ARG A 113 -4.29 -4.41 -4.03
N ASN A 114 -5.37 -4.70 -3.32
CA ASN A 114 -5.29 -5.28 -1.98
C ASN A 114 -4.74 -6.70 -2.01
N ARG A 115 -5.14 -7.52 -2.99
CA ARG A 115 -4.57 -8.86 -3.24
C ARG A 115 -3.08 -8.77 -3.54
N ALA A 116 -2.66 -7.91 -4.47
CA ALA A 116 -1.27 -7.72 -4.81
C ALA A 116 -0.42 -7.31 -3.60
N LYS A 117 -0.89 -6.30 -2.83
CA LYS A 117 -0.21 -5.88 -1.60
C LYS A 117 -0.11 -7.00 -0.56
N ARG A 118 -1.13 -7.85 -0.44
CA ARG A 118 -1.11 -9.01 0.47
C ARG A 118 -0.02 -10.00 0.05
N LEU A 119 0.02 -10.40 -1.22
CA LEU A 119 1.04 -11.32 -1.73
C LEU A 119 2.47 -10.80 -1.52
N LEU A 120 2.70 -9.52 -1.76
CA LEU A 120 4.03 -8.92 -1.58
C LEU A 120 4.44 -8.83 -0.10
N ARG A 121 3.53 -8.42 0.78
CA ARG A 121 3.82 -8.41 2.23
C ARG A 121 4.11 -9.81 2.75
N GLU A 122 3.38 -10.81 2.26
CA GLU A 122 3.57 -12.20 2.65
C GLU A 122 4.88 -12.76 2.10
N SER A 123 5.26 -12.39 0.88
CA SER A 123 6.56 -12.74 0.30
C SER A 123 7.71 -12.20 1.16
N PHE A 124 7.60 -10.95 1.62
CA PHE A 124 8.58 -10.35 2.54
C PHE A 124 8.60 -11.07 3.90
N ARG A 125 7.42 -11.31 4.49
CA ARG A 125 7.29 -11.98 5.80
C ARG A 125 7.90 -13.38 5.81
N LEU A 126 7.67 -14.16 4.76
CA LEU A 126 8.19 -15.53 4.62
C LEU A 126 9.66 -15.61 4.21
N SER A 127 10.26 -14.48 3.85
CA SER A 127 11.68 -14.41 3.47
C SER A 127 12.56 -13.85 4.58
N ARG A 128 12.10 -13.93 5.84
CA ARG A 128 12.81 -13.35 6.99
C ARG A 128 14.18 -13.98 7.19
N ALA A 129 14.29 -15.29 7.03
CA ALA A 129 15.56 -16.00 7.17
C ALA A 129 16.59 -15.49 6.15
N GLU A 130 16.20 -15.33 4.89
CA GLU A 130 17.05 -14.80 3.82
C GLU A 130 17.39 -13.33 4.06
N LEU A 131 16.43 -12.53 4.51
CA LEU A 131 16.63 -11.11 4.84
C LEU A 131 17.58 -10.89 6.03
N ASP A 132 17.62 -11.83 6.97
CA ASP A 132 18.50 -11.80 8.14
C ASP A 132 19.95 -12.14 7.77
N THR A 133 20.19 -12.88 6.68
CA THR A 133 21.55 -13.12 6.13
C THR A 133 22.19 -11.88 5.54
N VAL A 134 21.40 -10.84 5.22
CA VAL A 134 21.93 -9.58 4.70
C VAL A 134 22.45 -8.75 5.88
N GLU A 135 23.78 -8.55 5.91
CA GLU A 135 24.46 -7.77 6.94
C GLU A 135 23.94 -6.32 6.97
N THR A 136 23.99 -5.64 5.82
CA THR A 136 23.43 -4.30 5.65
C THR A 136 21.91 -4.34 5.71
N LYS A 137 21.31 -3.48 6.55
CA LYS A 137 19.85 -3.32 6.60
C LYS A 137 19.40 -2.31 5.55
N PHE A 138 18.25 -2.58 4.94
CA PHE A 138 17.72 -1.78 3.85
C PHE A 138 16.28 -1.35 4.13
N ASP A 139 15.96 -0.19 3.56
CA ASP A 139 14.59 0.26 3.36
C ASP A 139 14.12 -0.23 1.99
N TRP A 140 13.21 -1.20 1.98
CA TRP A 140 12.67 -1.84 0.78
C TRP A 140 11.35 -1.16 0.39
N VAL A 141 11.23 -0.71 -0.84
CA VAL A 141 9.94 -0.29 -1.43
C VAL A 141 9.60 -1.21 -2.59
N ILE A 142 8.52 -1.96 -2.44
CA ILE A 142 8.08 -2.97 -3.40
C ILE A 142 6.83 -2.48 -4.13
N ASN A 143 6.94 -2.31 -5.44
CA ASN A 143 5.86 -1.87 -6.30
C ASN A 143 5.29 -3.09 -7.05
N ALA A 144 4.00 -3.34 -6.89
CA ALA A 144 3.32 -4.43 -7.58
C ALA A 144 3.22 -4.21 -9.10
N ARG A 145 3.56 -5.23 -9.89
CA ARG A 145 3.28 -5.28 -11.32
C ARG A 145 1.98 -6.06 -11.58
N ARG A 146 1.29 -5.74 -12.68
CA ARG A 146 -0.02 -6.34 -13.04
C ARG A 146 0.02 -7.87 -13.14
N SER A 147 1.14 -8.42 -13.57
CA SER A 147 1.41 -9.87 -13.67
C SER A 147 1.20 -10.64 -12.36
N ILE A 148 1.32 -10.00 -11.19
CA ILE A 148 1.12 -10.65 -9.89
C ILE A 148 -0.33 -11.12 -9.66
N LEU A 149 -1.29 -10.52 -10.36
CA LEU A 149 -2.70 -10.86 -10.21
C LEU A 149 -3.03 -12.27 -10.72
N LEU A 150 -2.21 -12.80 -11.63
CA LEU A 150 -2.43 -14.08 -12.30
C LEU A 150 -1.79 -15.27 -11.57
N VAL A 151 -1.08 -15.04 -10.47
CA VAL A 151 -0.30 -16.07 -9.78
C VAL A 151 -0.64 -16.17 -8.30
N LYS A 152 -0.31 -17.32 -7.70
CA LYS A 152 -0.32 -17.56 -6.26
C LYS A 152 1.01 -17.12 -5.62
N LEU A 153 1.07 -17.16 -4.29
CA LEU A 153 2.20 -16.70 -3.47
C LEU A 153 3.55 -17.32 -3.84
N GLU A 154 3.58 -18.57 -4.29
CA GLU A 154 4.82 -19.28 -4.63
C GLU A 154 5.70 -18.51 -5.63
N LYS A 155 5.10 -17.94 -6.69
CA LYS A 155 5.86 -17.27 -7.75
C LYS A 155 6.45 -15.92 -7.27
N PRO A 156 5.68 -15.00 -6.65
CA PRO A 156 6.24 -13.78 -6.08
C PRO A 156 7.22 -14.04 -4.95
N LEU A 157 7.00 -15.08 -4.12
CA LEU A 157 7.92 -15.45 -3.05
C LEU A 157 9.28 -15.89 -3.62
N ALA A 158 9.27 -16.80 -4.60
CA ALA A 158 10.50 -17.25 -5.24
C ALA A 158 11.26 -16.11 -5.92
N GLU A 159 10.55 -15.22 -6.62
CA GLU A 159 11.15 -14.01 -7.21
C GLU A 159 11.75 -13.10 -6.14
N PHE A 160 11.02 -12.83 -5.05
CA PHE A 160 11.52 -11.97 -3.98
C PHE A 160 12.78 -12.55 -3.31
N ARG A 161 12.80 -13.85 -3.00
CA ARG A 161 14.00 -14.54 -2.47
C ARG A 161 15.20 -14.44 -3.42
N SER A 162 14.98 -14.60 -4.73
CA SER A 162 16.04 -14.42 -5.72
C SER A 162 16.60 -12.99 -5.71
N ILE A 163 15.73 -11.98 -5.55
CA ILE A 163 16.15 -10.58 -5.41
C ILE A 163 16.97 -10.39 -4.12
N VAL A 164 16.51 -10.91 -2.98
CA VAL A 164 17.24 -10.82 -1.70
C VAL A 164 18.62 -11.46 -1.80
N ASN A 165 18.72 -12.66 -2.39
CA ASN A 165 20.01 -13.35 -2.57
C ASN A 165 20.96 -12.55 -3.48
N ARG A 166 20.43 -11.91 -4.53
CA ARG A 166 21.21 -11.01 -5.38
C ARG A 166 21.71 -9.78 -4.61
N VAL A 167 20.91 -9.27 -3.67
CA VAL A 167 21.30 -8.15 -2.80
C VAL A 167 22.37 -8.57 -1.78
N ALA A 168 22.23 -9.76 -1.19
CA ALA A 168 23.24 -10.34 -0.31
C ALA A 168 24.58 -10.59 -1.03
N GLY A 169 24.53 -11.05 -2.28
CA GLY A 169 25.70 -11.50 -3.03
C GLY A 169 26.55 -10.42 -3.71
N GLY A 170 26.23 -9.11 -3.60
CA GLY A 170 27.11 -8.10 -4.18
C GLY A 170 26.58 -6.67 -4.22
N GLU A 171 27.13 -5.84 -3.33
CA GLU A 171 26.93 -4.40 -3.20
C GLU A 171 27.40 -3.54 -4.41
N ARG A 172 27.94 -4.15 -5.49
CA ARG A 172 28.60 -3.41 -6.58
C ARG A 172 27.71 -3.01 -7.77
N SER A 173 26.55 -3.62 -7.95
CA SER A 173 25.66 -3.30 -9.09
C SER A 173 24.67 -2.16 -8.83
N PHE A 174 24.57 -1.69 -7.58
CA PHE A 174 23.61 -0.68 -7.13
C PHE A 174 23.95 0.75 -7.56
N GLN A 175 25.22 1.06 -7.82
CA GLN A 175 25.65 2.41 -8.19
C GLN A 175 25.36 2.78 -9.66
N LEU A 176 25.27 1.79 -10.56
CA LEU A 176 25.19 2.03 -12.01
C LEU A 176 23.81 2.50 -12.50
N ASP A 177 22.73 2.31 -11.72
CA ASP A 177 21.38 2.71 -12.14
C ASP A 177 20.93 4.10 -11.64
N ARG A 178 21.81 4.82 -10.89
CA ARG A 178 21.57 6.21 -10.46
C ARG A 178 21.24 7.15 -11.62
N ARG A 179 21.64 6.82 -12.86
CA ARG A 179 21.46 7.68 -14.05
C ARG A 179 20.09 7.57 -14.71
N ARG A 180 19.24 6.58 -14.38
CA ARG A 180 17.93 6.41 -15.04
C ARG A 180 16.73 6.99 -14.28
N HIS A 181 16.83 7.20 -12.97
CA HIS A 181 15.66 7.55 -12.14
C HIS A 181 15.21 9.02 -12.25
N VAL A 182 16.08 9.93 -12.68
CA VAL A 182 15.77 11.38 -12.71
C VAL A 182 14.72 11.74 -13.77
N LYS A 183 14.47 10.89 -14.78
CA LYS A 183 13.61 11.23 -15.93
C LYS A 183 12.10 10.95 -15.77
N HIS A 184 11.62 10.49 -14.62
CA HIS A 184 10.21 10.05 -14.50
C HIS A 184 9.35 10.77 -13.46
N LEU A 185 9.88 11.73 -12.72
CA LEU A 185 9.11 12.52 -11.75
C LEU A 185 8.60 13.88 -12.29
N GLU A 186 8.93 14.27 -13.52
CA GLU A 186 8.45 15.52 -14.15
C GLU A 186 7.08 15.41 -14.86
N ASN A 187 6.42 14.25 -14.85
CA ASN A 187 5.16 14.05 -15.58
C ASN A 187 4.04 13.51 -14.67
N THR A 188 3.74 14.23 -13.59
CA THR A 188 2.45 14.14 -12.90
C THR A 188 2.17 15.49 -12.23
N ASP A 189 1.91 16.51 -13.03
CA ASP A 189 1.12 17.71 -12.69
C ASP A 189 0.86 18.49 -13.98
N LYS A 190 -0.15 18.05 -14.75
CA LYS A 190 -0.90 18.83 -15.74
C LYS A 190 -2.32 18.29 -15.80
#